data_AF-B9E6F5-F1
#
_entry.id   AF-B9E6F5-F1
#
_cell.length_a   1.000
_cell.length_b   1.000
_cell.length_c   1.000
_cell.angle_alpha   90.00
_cell.angle_beta   90.00
_cell.angle_gamma   90.00
#
_symmetry.space_group_name_H-M   'P 1'
#
loop_
_entity.id
_entity.type
_entity.pdbx_description
1 polymer ?
#
loop_
_entity_poly.entity_id
_entity_poly.type
_entity_poly.pdbx_seq_one_letter_code
_entity_poly.pdbx_strand_id
1 'polypeptide(L)'
;MDSDFLEFRDKTESLRNKAEAILGNYKREGFENIKCYGEIEKFVEHLDDCIKTINYYNKPTIEGTLHKNKNGRFDLVFANHQFTSGSSIEVLVDGEWCVGRVEYGSVEYTHGENEGYYFYNYDGNNIMLENGMTARIRN
;
A
#
# COMPACT_ATOMS: atom_id res chain seq x y z
N MET A 1 -11.69 2.31 -11.28
CA MET A 1 -11.25 0.91 -11.46
C MET A 1 -12.26 0.22 -12.36
N ASP A 2 -11.82 -0.72 -13.20
CA ASP A 2 -12.73 -1.50 -14.04
C ASP A 2 -13.70 -2.35 -13.19
N SER A 3 -14.94 -2.53 -13.65
CA SER A 3 -15.95 -3.35 -12.97
C SER A 3 -15.51 -4.81 -12.80
N ASP A 4 -14.70 -5.33 -13.71
CA ASP A 4 -14.23 -6.71 -13.68
C ASP A 4 -13.38 -7.00 -12.43
N PHE A 5 -12.54 -6.04 -12.01
CA PHE A 5 -11.75 -6.17 -10.79
C PHE A 5 -12.60 -6.13 -9.52
N LEU A 6 -13.69 -5.37 -9.54
CA LEU A 6 -14.64 -5.31 -8.41
C LEU A 6 -15.44 -6.60 -8.30
N GLU A 7 -15.92 -7.14 -9.42
CA GLU A 7 -16.59 -8.44 -9.45
C GLU A 7 -15.64 -9.56 -8.99
N PHE A 8 -14.37 -9.52 -9.42
CA PHE A 8 -13.37 -10.48 -8.99
C PHE A 8 -13.10 -10.40 -7.48
N ARG A 9 -12.99 -9.19 -6.91
CA ARG A 9 -12.88 -9.00 -5.45
C ARG A 9 -14.05 -9.64 -4.70
N ASP A 10 -15.28 -9.43 -5.15
CA ASP A 10 -16.47 -9.96 -4.48
C ASP A 10 -16.49 -11.50 -4.50
N LYS A 11 -16.07 -12.10 -5.63
CA LYS A 11 -15.85 -13.55 -5.72
C LYS A 11 -14.73 -14.04 -4.79
N THR A 12 -13.66 -13.26 -4.66
CA THR A 12 -12.52 -13.55 -3.79
C THR A 12 -12.94 -13.53 -2.32
N GLU A 13 -13.74 -12.55 -1.91
CA GLU A 13 -14.31 -12.47 -0.56
C GLU A 13 -15.26 -13.64 -0.27
N SER A 14 -16.12 -14.03 -1.24
CA SER A 14 -16.96 -15.22 -1.11
C SER A 14 -16.13 -16.49 -0.93
N LEU A 15 -15.02 -16.65 -1.65
CA LEU A 15 -14.13 -17.79 -1.53
C LEU A 15 -13.39 -17.80 -0.19
N ARG A 16 -12.89 -16.65 0.26
CA ARG A 16 -12.25 -16.46 1.57
C ARG A 16 -13.17 -16.92 2.70
N ASN A 17 -14.42 -16.47 2.69
CA ASN A 17 -15.40 -16.82 3.73
C ASN A 17 -15.68 -18.34 3.75
N LYS A 18 -15.71 -18.99 2.59
CA LYS A 18 -15.85 -20.47 2.50
C LYS A 18 -14.62 -21.18 3.07
N ALA A 19 -13.42 -20.70 2.77
CA ALA A 19 -12.17 -21.26 3.28
C ALA A 19 -12.08 -21.12 4.81
N GLU A 20 -12.40 -19.95 5.36
CA GLU A 20 -12.47 -19.74 6.82
C GLU A 20 -13.51 -20.63 7.50
N ALA A 21 -14.68 -20.83 6.88
CA ALA A 21 -15.69 -21.74 7.41
C ALA A 21 -15.20 -23.20 7.48
N ILE A 22 -14.35 -23.63 6.54
CA ILE A 22 -13.68 -24.94 6.62
C ILE A 22 -12.73 -24.95 7.82
N LEU A 23 -11.86 -23.96 7.96
CA LEU A 23 -10.88 -23.88 9.05
C LEU A 23 -11.56 -23.85 10.44
N GLY A 24 -12.64 -23.08 10.59
CA GLY A 24 -13.33 -22.89 11.87
C GLY A 24 -14.10 -24.11 12.38
N ASN A 25 -14.52 -25.01 11.49
CA ASN A 25 -15.27 -26.22 11.85
C ASN A 25 -14.38 -27.48 11.97
N TYR A 26 -13.06 -27.34 11.80
CA TYR A 26 -12.19 -28.48 11.57
C TYR A 26 -11.47 -28.97 12.82
N LYS A 27 -11.52 -30.29 13.07
CA LYS A 27 -10.67 -30.96 14.06
C LYS A 27 -9.32 -31.27 13.43
N ARG A 28 -8.25 -30.63 13.92
CA ARG A 28 -6.87 -30.82 13.44
C ARG A 28 -6.27 -32.16 13.89
N GLU A 29 -6.86 -33.27 13.46
CA GLU A 29 -6.42 -34.63 13.80
C GLU A 29 -5.98 -35.38 12.54
N GLY A 30 -4.84 -36.05 12.58
CA GLY A 30 -4.26 -36.77 11.44
C GLY A 30 -3.26 -35.92 10.63
N PHE A 31 -2.24 -36.58 10.09
CA PHE A 31 -1.13 -35.93 9.39
C PHE A 31 -1.61 -35.18 8.13
N GLU A 32 -2.39 -35.85 7.29
CA GLU A 32 -2.92 -35.32 6.03
C GLU A 32 -3.80 -34.08 6.30
N ASN A 33 -4.64 -34.18 7.31
CA ASN A 33 -5.56 -33.13 7.74
C ASN A 33 -4.82 -31.87 8.22
N ILE A 34 -3.73 -32.03 8.98
CA ILE A 34 -2.86 -30.92 9.39
C ILE A 34 -2.21 -30.25 8.17
N LYS A 35 -1.76 -31.03 7.19
CA LYS A 35 -1.17 -30.48 5.95
C LYS A 35 -2.19 -29.70 5.14
N CYS A 36 -3.38 -30.25 4.93
CA CYS A 36 -4.47 -29.57 4.23
C CYS A 36 -4.89 -28.28 4.94
N TYR A 37 -5.01 -28.31 6.28
CA TYR A 37 -5.33 -27.12 7.07
C TYR A 37 -4.32 -25.99 6.82
N GLY A 38 -3.03 -26.30 6.89
CA GLY A 38 -1.98 -25.29 6.69
C GLY A 38 -1.97 -24.67 5.29
N GLU A 39 -2.31 -25.43 4.25
CA GLU A 39 -2.42 -24.88 2.89
C GLU A 39 -3.65 -23.98 2.73
N ILE A 40 -4.78 -24.31 3.37
CA ILE A 40 -5.97 -23.46 3.35
C ILE A 40 -5.73 -22.16 4.13
N GLU A 41 -5.00 -22.22 5.26
CA GLU A 41 -4.65 -21.03 6.04
C GLU A 41 -3.80 -20.04 5.23
N LYS A 42 -2.72 -20.52 4.57
CA LYS A 42 -1.92 -19.70 3.64
C LYS A 42 -2.75 -19.14 2.49
N PHE A 43 -3.68 -19.94 1.97
CA PHE A 43 -4.55 -19.49 0.88
C PHE A 43 -5.47 -18.36 1.34
N VAL A 44 -6.02 -18.42 2.55
CA VAL A 44 -6.80 -17.32 3.14
C VAL A 44 -5.96 -16.03 3.25
N GLU A 45 -4.71 -16.12 3.70
CA GLU A 45 -3.80 -14.97 3.76
C GLU A 45 -3.61 -14.32 2.38
N HIS A 46 -3.41 -15.13 1.32
CA HIS A 46 -3.31 -14.63 -0.05
C HIS A 46 -4.61 -13.97 -0.55
N LEU A 47 -5.78 -14.53 -0.21
CA LEU A 47 -7.07 -13.93 -0.55
C LEU A 47 -7.24 -12.59 0.16
N ASP A 48 -6.85 -12.50 1.44
CA ASP A 48 -6.88 -11.26 2.21
C ASP A 48 -6.03 -10.17 1.57
N ASP A 49 -4.80 -10.49 1.17
CA ASP A 49 -3.91 -9.52 0.54
C ASP A 49 -4.40 -9.07 -0.84
N CYS A 50 -5.03 -9.99 -1.60
CA CYS A 50 -5.69 -9.65 -2.85
C CYS A 50 -6.85 -8.65 -2.63
N ILE A 51 -7.75 -8.94 -1.69
CA ILE A 51 -8.88 -8.08 -1.36
C ILE A 51 -8.41 -6.70 -0.87
N LYS A 52 -7.42 -6.67 0.03
CA LYS A 52 -6.83 -5.41 0.53
C LYS A 52 -6.25 -4.58 -0.60
N THR A 53 -5.50 -5.20 -1.52
CA THR A 53 -4.90 -4.52 -2.67
C THR A 53 -5.96 -3.91 -3.58
N ILE A 54 -6.99 -4.67 -3.96
CA ILE A 54 -8.07 -4.17 -4.82
C ILE A 54 -8.81 -3.02 -4.12
N ASN A 55 -9.16 -3.19 -2.84
CA ASN A 55 -9.84 -2.15 -2.07
C ASN A 55 -9.00 -0.87 -1.95
N TYR A 56 -7.69 -0.99 -1.75
CA TYR A 56 -6.78 0.16 -1.71
C TYR A 56 -6.84 0.95 -3.02
N TYR A 57 -6.65 0.28 -4.17
CA TYR A 57 -6.65 0.96 -5.47
C TYR A 57 -8.03 1.41 -5.95
N ASN A 58 -9.11 0.90 -5.36
CA ASN A 58 -10.47 1.36 -5.64
C ASN A 58 -10.81 2.68 -4.92
N LYS A 59 -10.03 3.11 -3.93
CA LYS A 59 -10.25 4.37 -3.23
C LYS A 59 -10.06 5.57 -4.16
N PRO A 60 -10.89 6.63 -4.02
CA PRO A 60 -10.67 7.89 -4.72
C PRO A 60 -9.32 8.50 -4.32
N THR A 61 -8.72 9.20 -5.27
CA THR A 61 -7.45 9.90 -5.07
C THR A 61 -7.69 11.39 -4.91
N ILE A 62 -6.92 12.02 -4.02
CA ILE A 62 -6.81 13.47 -3.94
C ILE A 62 -5.38 13.82 -4.36
N GLU A 63 -5.27 14.44 -5.53
CA GLU A 63 -4.01 14.87 -6.12
C GLU A 63 -3.67 16.30 -5.69
N GLY A 64 -2.38 16.59 -5.60
CA GLY A 64 -1.88 17.92 -5.32
C GLY A 64 -0.37 18.00 -5.48
N THR A 65 0.18 19.11 -4.99
CA THR A 65 1.60 19.39 -5.03
C THR A 65 2.17 19.36 -3.62
N LEU A 66 3.38 18.83 -3.46
CA LEU A 66 4.07 18.82 -2.18
C LEU A 66 4.62 20.21 -1.83
N HIS A 67 4.39 20.63 -0.59
CA HIS A 67 4.92 21.86 -0.02
C HIS A 67 5.52 21.59 1.36
N LYS A 68 6.82 21.86 1.53
CA LYS A 68 7.53 21.77 2.81
C LYS A 68 7.17 22.97 3.67
N ASN A 69 6.46 22.72 4.75
CA ASN A 69 6.03 23.75 5.68
C ASN A 69 7.15 24.21 6.62
N LYS A 70 6.82 25.22 7.43
CA LYS A 70 7.75 25.81 8.43
C LYS A 70 8.28 24.83 9.48
N ASN A 71 7.61 23.70 9.69
CA ASN A 71 8.05 22.65 10.62
C ASN A 71 8.95 21.61 9.93
N GLY A 72 9.30 21.81 8.65
CA GLY A 72 10.14 20.91 7.88
C GLY A 72 9.43 19.67 7.35
N ARG A 73 8.10 19.57 7.50
CA ARG A 73 7.27 18.47 6.98
C ARG A 73 6.63 18.83 5.65
N PHE A 74 6.29 17.82 4.87
CA PHE A 74 5.57 18.04 3.62
C PHE A 74 4.06 18.01 3.84
N ASP A 75 3.38 19.01 3.28
CA ASP A 75 1.93 19.04 3.15
C ASP A 75 1.56 18.80 1.67
N LEU A 76 0.48 18.07 1.43
CA LEU A 76 -0.16 17.98 0.12
C LEU A 76 -1.12 19.15 -0.04
N VAL A 77 -0.76 20.10 -0.89
CA VAL A 77 -1.60 21.26 -1.19
C VAL A 77 -2.94 20.78 -1.77
N PHE A 78 -4.03 21.46 -1.42
CA PHE A 78 -5.43 21.11 -1.73
C PHE A 78 -6.03 19.92 -0.96
N ALA A 79 -5.22 18.98 -0.49
CA ALA A 79 -5.70 17.88 0.36
C ALA A 79 -5.73 18.22 1.86
N ASN A 80 -5.11 19.34 2.26
CA ASN A 80 -4.89 19.72 3.67
C ASN A 80 -4.33 18.54 4.50
N HIS A 81 -3.43 17.78 3.88
CA HIS A 81 -2.85 16.57 4.47
C HIS A 81 -1.37 16.80 4.74
N GLN A 82 -0.95 16.64 5.98
CA GLN A 82 0.46 16.67 6.36
C GLN A 82 1.02 15.25 6.40
N PHE A 83 2.14 15.05 5.75
CA PHE A 83 2.87 13.79 5.79
C PHE A 83 3.79 13.69 7.01
N THR A 84 3.86 12.48 7.56
CA THR A 84 4.83 12.04 8.56
C THR A 84 5.50 10.76 8.08
N SER A 85 6.58 10.33 8.73
CA SER A 85 7.17 9.02 8.42
C SER A 85 6.13 7.91 8.59
N GLY A 86 6.08 6.98 7.65
CA GLY A 86 5.06 5.94 7.55
C GLY A 86 3.77 6.34 6.81
N SER A 87 3.55 7.62 6.50
CA SER A 87 2.39 8.04 5.72
C SER A 87 2.45 7.48 4.30
N SER A 88 1.39 6.79 3.86
CA SER A 88 1.26 6.34 2.46
C SER A 88 1.14 7.54 1.52
N ILE A 89 1.83 7.45 0.39
CA ILE A 89 1.85 8.49 -0.64
C ILE A 89 2.05 7.83 -2.00
N GLU A 90 1.47 8.42 -3.04
CA GLU A 90 1.82 8.10 -4.42
C GLU A 90 2.44 9.35 -5.06
N VAL A 91 3.57 9.19 -5.73
CA VAL A 91 4.33 10.31 -6.34
C VAL A 91 4.40 10.09 -7.84
N LEU A 92 4.21 11.16 -8.61
CA LEU A 92 4.38 11.14 -10.06
C LEU A 92 5.87 11.27 -10.39
N VAL A 93 6.48 10.19 -10.89
CA VAL A 93 7.90 10.12 -11.25
C VAL A 93 7.99 9.77 -12.73
N ASP A 94 8.66 10.62 -13.52
CA ASP A 94 8.82 10.44 -14.97
C ASP A 94 7.51 10.17 -15.75
N GLY A 95 6.41 10.75 -15.28
CA GLY A 95 5.08 10.61 -15.89
C GLY A 95 4.26 9.41 -15.40
N GLU A 96 4.81 8.59 -14.51
CA GLU A 96 4.15 7.40 -13.96
C GLU A 96 3.87 7.56 -12.46
N TRP A 97 2.76 7.01 -11.99
CA TRP A 97 2.42 7.02 -10.56
C TRP A 97 3.13 5.86 -9.85
N CYS A 98 4.04 6.19 -8.94
CA CYS A 98 4.71 5.22 -8.08
C CYS A 98 4.07 5.20 -6.69
N VAL A 99 3.94 4.02 -6.09
CA VAL A 99 3.35 3.83 -4.76
C VAL A 99 4.44 3.66 -3.72
N GLY A 100 4.22 4.24 -2.53
CA GLY A 100 5.18 4.09 -1.45
C GLY A 100 4.73 4.75 -0.16
N ARG A 101 5.72 5.12 0.65
CA ARG A 101 5.50 5.85 1.90
C ARG A 101 6.54 6.93 2.10
N VAL A 102 6.18 7.94 2.87
CA VAL A 102 7.11 8.96 3.34
C VAL A 102 7.96 8.38 4.45
N GLU A 103 9.26 8.60 4.40
CA GLU A 103 10.22 8.27 5.45
C GLU A 103 11.13 9.46 5.73
N TYR A 104 11.77 9.47 6.89
CA TYR A 104 12.75 10.49 7.26
C TYR A 104 14.09 9.83 7.56
N GLY A 105 15.16 10.32 6.94
CA GLY A 105 16.52 9.84 7.17
C GLY A 105 17.45 10.21 6.03
N SER A 106 18.57 9.50 5.93
CA SER A 106 19.46 9.56 4.77
C SER A 106 19.04 8.48 3.76
N VAL A 107 19.01 8.84 2.47
CA VAL A 107 18.85 7.86 1.39
C VAL A 107 20.23 7.29 1.08
N GLU A 108 20.52 6.06 1.53
CA GLU A 108 21.83 5.39 1.34
C GLU A 108 22.29 5.27 -0.14
N TYR A 109 21.41 5.49 -1.11
CA TYR A 109 21.68 5.28 -2.54
C TYR A 109 21.85 6.56 -3.37
N THR A 110 21.70 7.75 -2.79
CA THR A 110 22.17 8.99 -3.42
C THR A 110 23.52 9.33 -2.82
N HIS A 111 24.58 9.37 -3.62
CA HIS A 111 25.91 9.84 -3.23
C HIS A 111 25.86 11.30 -2.77
N GLY A 112 25.40 11.56 -1.54
CA GLY A 112 25.27 12.91 -0.99
C GLY A 112 24.73 12.94 0.45
N GLU A 113 25.23 13.90 1.22
CA GLU A 113 24.99 14.16 2.64
C GLU A 113 23.59 14.73 2.96
N ASN A 114 22.56 14.39 2.18
CA ASN A 114 21.24 14.99 2.33
C ASN A 114 20.33 14.12 3.22
N GLU A 115 20.25 14.48 4.50
CA GLU A 115 19.24 13.98 5.44
C GLU A 115 17.91 14.74 5.22
N GLY A 116 16.80 14.00 5.18
CA GLY A 116 15.48 14.63 5.07
C GLY A 116 14.35 13.65 4.83
N TYR A 117 13.18 14.19 4.50
CA TYR A 117 12.04 13.37 4.08
C TYR A 117 12.25 12.86 2.66
N TYR A 118 12.04 11.57 2.46
CA TYR A 118 12.16 10.91 1.17
C TYR A 118 10.95 9.99 0.91
N PHE A 119 10.72 9.73 -0.36
CA PHE A 119 9.76 8.75 -0.84
C PHE A 119 10.43 7.38 -0.87
N TYR A 120 9.98 6.50 0.02
CA TYR A 120 10.33 5.08 -0.03
C TYR A 120 9.43 4.42 -1.07
N ASN A 121 9.98 4.19 -2.27
CA ASN A 121 9.27 3.65 -3.42
C ASN A 121 9.18 2.12 -3.30
N TYR A 122 7.99 1.54 -3.47
CA TYR A 122 7.82 0.08 -3.38
C TYR A 122 8.25 -0.64 -4.67
N ASP A 123 8.25 0.06 -5.80
CA ASP A 123 8.45 -0.53 -7.13
C ASP A 123 9.74 -0.04 -7.82
N GLY A 124 10.58 0.74 -7.12
CA GLY A 124 11.75 1.34 -7.73
C GLY A 124 12.67 2.06 -6.76
N ASN A 125 13.40 3.04 -7.28
CA ASN A 125 14.38 3.79 -6.48
C ASN A 125 13.69 4.79 -5.56
N ASN A 126 14.25 4.93 -4.35
CA ASN A 126 13.87 5.97 -3.42
C ASN A 126 14.34 7.34 -3.93
N ILE A 127 13.52 8.37 -3.73
CA ILE A 127 13.83 9.75 -4.13
C ILE A 127 13.59 10.71 -2.96
N MET A 128 14.39 11.77 -2.86
CA MET A 128 14.14 12.82 -1.88
C MET A 128 12.82 13.52 -2.21
N LEU A 129 12.03 13.85 -1.19
CA LEU A 129 10.84 14.67 -1.40
C LEU A 129 11.27 16.13 -1.55
N GLU A 130 10.71 16.79 -2.54
CA GLU A 130 11.00 18.19 -2.86
C GLU A 130 9.70 19.00 -3.04
N ASN A 131 9.83 20.31 -2.83
CA ASN A 131 8.74 21.25 -3.13
C ASN A 131 8.39 21.16 -4.61
N GLY A 132 7.10 21.14 -4.94
CA GLY A 132 6.66 21.13 -6.34
C GLY A 132 6.44 19.73 -6.93
N MET A 133 6.85 18.67 -6.25
CA MET A 133 6.53 17.30 -6.68
C MET A 133 5.03 17.07 -6.70
N THR A 134 4.53 16.40 -7.75
CA THR A 134 3.13 16.01 -7.85
C THR A 134 2.92 14.70 -7.10
N ALA A 135 1.96 14.69 -6.20
CA ALA A 135 1.65 13.55 -5.35
C ALA A 135 0.15 13.40 -5.16
N ARG A 136 -0.28 12.23 -4.70
CA ARG A 136 -1.67 11.99 -4.32
C ARG A 136 -1.77 11.05 -3.12
N ILE A 137 -2.88 11.16 -2.41
CA ILE A 137 -3.28 10.24 -1.35
C ILE A 137 -4.57 9.54 -1.75
N ARG A 138 -4.80 8.36 -1.17
CA ARG A 138 -6.06 7.63 -1.27
C ARG A 138 -6.79 7.68 0.05
N ASN A 139 -8.05 8.13 0.04
CA ASN A 139 -8.93 8.13 1.21
C ASN A 139 -10.03 7.08 1.04
#